data_AF-A0A011QUG1-F1
#
_entry.id   AF-A0A011QUG1-F1
#
_cell.length_a   1.000
_cell.length_b   1.000
_cell.length_c   1.000
_cell.angle_alpha   90.00
_cell.angle_beta   90.00
_cell.angle_gamma   90.00
#
_symmetry.space_group_name_H-M   'P 1'
#
loop_
_entity.id
_entity.type
_entity.pdbx_description
1 polymer ?
#
loop_
_entity_poly.entity_id
_entity_poly.type
_entity_poly.pdbx_seq_one_letter_code
_entity_poly.pdbx_strand_id
1 'polypeptide(L)' 'MRRHGVANPYEKLKELTRGKRVSRAEMRAFVESLGLPEEATAELMCMTPWTYTGLAGSLARRI' A
#
# COMPACT_ATOMS: atom_id res chain seq x y z
N MET A 1 -7.38 -2.79 -1.19
CA MET A 1 -8.20 -3.17 -0.02
C MET A 1 -9.62 -2.59 -0.08
N ARG A 2 -9.88 -1.33 0.29
CA ARG A 2 -11.25 -0.74 0.28
C ARG A 2 -11.95 -0.85 -1.08
N ARG A 3 -11.25 -0.48 -2.15
CA ARG A 3 -11.72 -0.59 -3.55
C ARG A 3 -12.17 -2.00 -3.94
N HIS A 4 -11.61 -3.04 -3.32
CA HIS A 4 -11.88 -4.44 -3.64
C HIS A 4 -12.68 -5.14 -2.53
N GLY A 5 -13.32 -4.41 -1.62
CA GLY A 5 -14.22 -5.00 -0.61
C GLY A 5 -13.53 -5.80 0.50
N VAL A 6 -12.21 -5.65 0.71
CA VAL A 6 -11.51 -6.32 1.82
C VAL A 6 -12.10 -5.86 3.15
N ALA A 7 -12.57 -6.80 3.97
CA ALA A 7 -13.15 -6.52 5.28
C ALA A 7 -12.14 -5.89 6.24
N ASN A 8 -12.60 -4.90 7.03
CA ASN A 8 -11.82 -4.18 8.04
C ASN A 8 -10.42 -3.74 7.57
N PRO A 9 -10.32 -3.05 6.41
CA PRO A 9 -9.04 -2.85 5.74
C PRO A 9 -8.09 -1.92 6.51
N TYR A 10 -8.65 -0.98 7.28
CA TYR A 10 -7.88 -0.10 8.15
C TYR A 10 -7.32 -0.86 9.36
N GLU A 11 -8.14 -1.67 10.04
CA GLU A 11 -7.70 -2.41 11.23
C GLU A 11 -6.64 -3.45 10.87
N LYS A 12 -6.79 -4.18 9.75
CA LYS A 12 -5.76 -5.12 9.24
C LYS A 12 -4.39 -4.45 9.05
N LEU A 13 -4.37 -3.25 8.45
CA LEU A 13 -3.11 -2.53 8.24
C LEU A 13 -2.55 -1.95 9.56
N LYS A 14 -3.44 -1.52 10.45
CA LYS A 14 -3.07 -0.99 11.77
C LYS A 14 -2.47 -2.08 12.66
N GLU A 15 -2.99 -3.30 12.65
CA GLU A 15 -2.43 -4.45 13.40
C GLU A 15 -0.99 -4.78 12.97
N LEU A 16 -0.70 -4.63 11.66
CA LEU A 16 0.64 -4.82 11.11
C LEU A 16 1.61 -3.69 11.53
N THR A 17 1.15 -2.45 11.49
CA THR A 17 2.03 -1.26 11.55
C THR A 17 2.10 -0.60 12.93
N ARG A 18 1.07 -0.72 13.76
CA ARG A 18 0.96 0.03 15.01
C ARG A 18 1.98 -0.46 16.04
N GLY A 19 2.85 0.46 16.47
CA GLY A 19 3.88 0.17 17.48
C GLY A 19 5.00 -0.73 16.98
N LYS A 20 5.08 -1.01 15.67
CA LYS A 20 6.07 -1.90 15.05
C LYS A 20 6.79 -1.17 13.92
N ARG A 21 8.06 -1.49 13.72
CA ARG A 21 8.75 -1.15 12.48
C ARG A 21 8.36 -2.18 11.44
N VAL A 22 7.98 -1.72 10.25
CA VAL A 22 7.59 -2.61 9.15
C VAL A 22 8.61 -2.47 8.03
N SER A 23 9.21 -3.59 7.68
CA SER A 23 10.13 -3.72 6.56
C SER A 23 9.39 -3.89 5.24
N ARG A 24 10.14 -3.77 4.14
CA ARG A 24 9.61 -4.05 2.80
C ARG A 24 9.09 -5.47 2.67
N ALA A 25 9.81 -6.46 3.23
CA ALA A 25 9.42 -7.86 3.14
C ALA A 25 8.10 -8.13 3.86
N GLU A 26 7.92 -7.58 5.07
CA GLU A 26 6.67 -7.71 5.83
C GLU A 26 5.48 -7.04 5.12
N MET A 27 5.68 -5.87 4.51
CA MET A 27 4.64 -5.22 3.73
C MET A 27 4.25 -6.03 2.49
N ARG A 28 5.23 -6.64 1.80
CA ARG A 28 4.96 -7.48 0.62
C ARG A 28 4.18 -8.74 0.99
N ALA A 29 4.61 -9.45 2.03
CA ALA A 29 3.91 -10.62 2.54
C ALA A 29 2.47 -10.27 2.97
N PHE A 30 2.27 -9.09 3.58
CA PHE A 30 0.93 -8.59 3.89
C PHE A 30 0.09 -8.42 2.62
N VAL A 31 0.61 -7.77 1.58
CA VAL A 31 -0.12 -7.56 0.32
C VAL A 31 -0.52 -8.88 -0.34
N GLU A 32 0.37 -9.88 -0.37
CA GLU A 32 0.07 -11.23 -0.90
C GLU A 32 -1.07 -11.91 -0.14
N SER A 33 -1.12 -11.74 1.18
CA SER A 33 -2.17 -12.34 2.03
C SER A 33 -3.57 -11.76 1.83
N LEU A 34 -3.72 -10.64 1.10
CA LEU A 34 -5.01 -9.95 0.96
C LEU A 34 -5.93 -10.56 -0.11
N GLY A 35 -5.42 -11.46 -0.96
CA GLY A 35 -6.21 -12.08 -2.03
C GLY A 35 -6.79 -11.07 -3.02
N LEU A 36 -6.05 -9.99 -3.31
CA LEU A 36 -6.47 -8.97 -4.25
C LEU A 36 -6.31 -9.47 -5.71
N PRO A 37 -7.01 -8.87 -6.68
CA PRO A 37 -6.75 -9.13 -8.10
C PRO A 37 -5.27 -8.96 -8.43
N GLU A 38 -4.76 -9.74 -9.39
CA GLU A 38 -3.34 -9.78 -9.74
C GLU A 38 -2.78 -8.40 -10.11
N GLU A 39 -3.51 -7.64 -10.93
CA GLU A 39 -3.14 -6.28 -11.34
C GLU A 39 -2.97 -5.35 -10.13
N ALA A 40 -3.92 -5.36 -9.19
CA ALA A 40 -3.86 -4.54 -7.99
C ALA A 40 -2.71 -4.96 -7.05
N THR A 41 -2.43 -6.27 -6.98
CA THR A 41 -1.30 -6.81 -6.23
C THR A 41 0.02 -6.36 -6.84
N ALA A 42 0.17 -6.45 -8.17
CA ALA A 42 1.35 -6.03 -8.90
C ALA A 42 1.63 -4.53 -8.73
N GLU A 43 0.60 -3.68 -8.85
CA GLU A 43 0.72 -2.25 -8.60
C GLU A 43 1.28 -1.97 -7.20
N LEU A 44 0.68 -2.56 -6.16
CA LEU A 44 1.13 -2.39 -4.77
C LEU A 44 2.57 -2.90 -4.54
N MET A 45 2.97 -3.98 -5.22
CA MET A 45 4.32 -4.56 -5.12
C MET A 45 5.42 -3.68 -5.72
N CYS A 46 5.07 -2.86 -6.71
CA CYS A 46 5.95 -1.89 -7.34
C CYS A 46 6.08 -0.59 -6.53
N MET A 47 5.17 -0.31 -5.58
CA MET A 47 5.21 0.90 -4.78
C MET A 47 6.41 0.94 -3.82
N THR A 48 6.88 2.16 -3.57
CA THR A 48 7.89 2.46 -2.55
C THR A 48 7.54 3.77 -1.86
N PRO A 49 8.07 4.04 -0.64
CA PRO A 49 7.88 5.34 -0.01
C PRO A 49 8.32 6.52 -0.89
N TRP A 50 9.37 6.34 -1.72
CA TRP A 50 9.88 7.38 -2.61
C TRP A 50 8.97 7.64 -3.81
N THR A 51 8.33 6.60 -4.34
CA THR A 51 7.43 6.71 -5.50
C THR A 51 5.99 7.02 -5.11
N TYR A 52 5.62 6.82 -3.85
CA TYR A 52 4.28 7.09 -3.33
C TYR A 52 4.08 8.57 -2.95
N THR A 53 4.28 9.48 -3.91
CA THR A 53 4.16 10.94 -3.73
C THR A 53 2.89 11.53 -4.35
N GLY A 54 2.04 10.71 -4.97
CA GLY A 54 0.79 11.15 -5.59
C GLY A 54 1.03 12.17 -6.70
N LEU A 55 0.29 13.28 -6.67
CA LEU A 55 0.36 14.34 -7.68
C LEU A 55 1.44 15.41 -7.39
N ALA A 56 2.26 15.24 -6.35
CA ALA A 56 3.17 16.28 -5.86
C ALA A 56 4.05 16.89 -6.96
N GLY A 57 4.77 16.07 -7.74
CA GLY A 57 5.66 16.56 -8.79
C GLY A 57 4.92 17.29 -9.93
N SER A 58 3.70 16.85 -10.26
CA SER A 58 2.88 17.48 -11.29
C SER A 58 2.33 18.82 -10.84
N LEU A 59 1.92 18.93 -9.57
CA LEU A 59 1.43 20.19 -9.01
C LEU A 59 2.56 21.22 -8.84
N ALA A 60 3.76 20.78 -8.42
CA ALA A 60 4.91 21.68 -8.26
C ALA A 60 5.34 22.35 -9.57
N ARG A 61 5.22 21.67 -10.72
CA ARG A 61 5.56 22.20 -12.06
C ARG A 61 4.50 23.12 -12.67
N ARG A 62 3.32 23.25 -12.05
CA ARG A 62 2.22 24.10 -12.54
C ARG A 62 2.30 25.55 -12.04
N ILE A 63 3.32 25.86 -11.26
CA ILE A 63 3.64 27.18 -10.71
C ILE A 63 4.62 27.84 -11.68
#